data_AF-A0A5J5RNQ4-F1
#
_entry.id   AF-A0A5J5RNQ4-F1
#
_cell.length_a   1.000
_cell.length_b   1.000
_cell.length_c   1.000
_cell.angle_alpha   90.00
_cell.angle_beta   90.00
_cell.angle_gamma   90.00
#
_symmetry.space_group_name_H-M   'P 1'
#
loop_
_entity.id
_entity.type
_entity.pdbx_description
1 polymer ?
#
loop_
_entity_poly.entity_id
_entity_poly.type
_entity_poly.pdbx_seq_one_letter_code
_entity_poly.pdbx_strand_id
1 'polypeptide(L)'
;MEYVEPVVGIASCLGTPVCKYLQYHRKLNDYVRNLKRIRDELNCRMEDIELQLKAELLRPLGKIPKKGVENWLKDVKEMIREAQVVENKVSNGRYLCRACNGKLVDEKSREMQEYLDKAPKASEGLAMDGPSAGLPLETSELVGEEAVRKEIWACLMQEEVSKIGVWGMGGVGKSTIMKHIHNDLLKEQRFERVVWVTISKEFNIVKLQNDIASALNGKIPEEANKVRRAAILSEMLKRAGKHVLILDDVWTEVSFEEISGIFCDDVEEKDKSGGGKGGGRIVQKRGEKE
;
A
#
# COMPACT_ATOMS: atom_id res chain seq x y z
N MET A 1 63.15 3.66 -50.48
CA MET A 1 62.75 3.26 -49.12
C MET A 1 61.68 4.24 -48.69
N GLU A 2 60.43 3.81 -48.84
CA GLU A 2 59.23 4.65 -48.90
C GLU A 2 58.44 4.62 -47.58
N TYR A 3 58.16 5.81 -47.04
CA TYR A 3 56.90 6.23 -46.43
C TYR A 3 56.23 5.38 -45.33
N VAL A 4 56.96 4.88 -44.32
CA VAL A 4 56.32 4.23 -43.14
C VAL A 4 56.09 5.19 -41.96
N GLU A 5 56.75 6.34 -41.91
CA GLU A 5 56.69 7.23 -40.73
C GLU A 5 55.44 8.13 -40.55
N PRO A 6 54.70 8.58 -41.59
CA PRO A 6 53.55 9.46 -41.35
C PRO A 6 52.36 8.75 -40.67
N VAL A 7 52.23 7.43 -40.88
CA VAL A 7 51.08 6.65 -40.40
C VAL A 7 51.17 6.39 -38.89
N VAL A 8 52.38 6.22 -38.35
CA VAL A 8 52.61 6.05 -36.91
C VAL A 8 52.38 7.37 -36.16
N GLY A 9 52.70 8.51 -36.77
CA GLY A 9 52.42 9.84 -36.23
C GLY A 9 50.92 10.17 -36.17
N ILE A 10 50.12 9.74 -37.15
CA ILE A 10 48.66 9.93 -37.12
C ILE A 10 48.02 9.07 -36.01
N ALA A 11 48.56 7.88 -35.75
CA ALA A 11 48.09 7.02 -34.66
C ALA A 11 48.38 7.59 -33.26
N SER A 12 49.46 8.36 -33.10
CA SER A 12 49.83 9.00 -31.83
C SER A 12 49.20 10.38 -31.60
N CYS A 13 48.61 11.00 -32.64
CA CYS A 13 47.90 12.28 -32.56
C CYS A 13 46.39 12.18 -32.30
N LEU A 14 45.80 10.98 -32.31
CA LEU A 14 44.40 10.78 -31.91
C LEU A 14 44.32 10.80 -30.38
N GLY A 15 44.09 11.98 -29.80
CA GLY A 15 43.89 12.10 -28.35
C GLY A 15 42.82 11.14 -27.81
N THR A 16 42.86 10.85 -26.51
CA THR A 16 41.92 9.95 -25.81
C THR A 16 40.42 10.15 -26.15
N PRO A 17 39.90 11.36 -26.45
CA PRO A 17 38.52 11.54 -26.88
C PRO A 17 38.22 10.93 -28.26
N VAL A 18 39.14 11.04 -29.22
CA VAL A 18 38.97 10.53 -30.59
C VAL A 18 39.01 8.99 -30.58
N CYS A 19 39.86 8.40 -29.72
CA CYS A 19 39.86 6.96 -29.45
C CYS A 19 38.52 6.45 -28.89
N LYS A 20 37.87 7.20 -27.99
CA LYS A 20 36.53 6.83 -27.46
C LYS A 20 35.45 6.87 -28.53
N TYR A 21 35.39 7.90 -29.37
CA TYR A 21 34.41 7.98 -30.45
C TYR A 21 34.60 6.87 -31.50
N LEU A 22 35.85 6.55 -31.86
CA LEU A 22 36.17 5.43 -32.75
C LEU A 22 35.80 4.07 -32.13
N GLN A 23 35.94 3.92 -30.81
CA GLN A 23 35.50 2.72 -30.10
C GLN A 23 33.97 2.56 -30.16
N TYR A 24 33.21 3.62 -29.92
CA TYR A 24 31.75 3.60 -30.05
C TYR A 24 31.30 3.24 -31.47
N HIS A 25 31.97 3.77 -32.50
CA HIS A 25 31.67 3.46 -33.90
C HIS A 25 31.89 1.97 -34.22
N ARG A 26 33.06 1.43 -33.85
CA ARG A 26 33.45 0.04 -34.14
C ARG A 26 32.64 -0.98 -33.35
N LYS A 27 32.36 -0.70 -32.07
CA LYS A 27 31.72 -1.65 -31.14
C LYS A 27 30.22 -1.41 -30.92
N LEU A 28 29.56 -0.57 -31.72
CA LEU A 28 28.12 -0.28 -31.58
C LEU A 28 27.26 -1.55 -31.44
N ASN A 29 27.54 -2.60 -32.23
CA ASN A 29 26.78 -3.84 -32.18
C ASN A 29 26.94 -4.56 -30.82
N ASP A 30 28.11 -4.48 -30.20
CA ASP A 30 28.37 -5.05 -28.88
C ASP A 30 27.65 -4.23 -27.79
N TYR A 31 27.66 -2.90 -27.89
CA TYR A 31 26.89 -2.03 -26.99
C TYR A 31 25.39 -2.32 -27.08
N VAL A 32 24.83 -2.47 -28.29
CA VAL A 32 23.41 -2.81 -28.48
C VAL A 32 23.08 -4.20 -27.91
N ARG A 33 23.97 -5.18 -28.10
CA ARG A 33 23.80 -6.51 -27.50
C ARG A 33 23.82 -6.44 -25.97
N ASN A 34 24.71 -5.65 -25.39
CA ASN A 34 24.80 -5.46 -23.96
C ASN A 34 23.54 -4.76 -23.39
N LEU A 35 23.04 -3.72 -24.06
CA LEU A 35 21.80 -3.04 -23.70
C LEU A 35 20.63 -4.00 -23.61
N LYS A 36 20.45 -4.85 -24.63
CA LYS A 36 19.40 -5.87 -24.66
C LYS A 36 19.51 -6.84 -23.48
N ARG A 37 20.73 -7.33 -23.22
CA ARG A 37 21.00 -8.24 -22.10
C ARG A 37 20.61 -7.62 -20.76
N ILE A 38 21.07 -6.40 -20.49
CA ILE A 38 20.78 -5.71 -19.23
C ILE A 38 19.28 -5.41 -19.09
N ARG A 39 18.62 -5.03 -20.19
CA ARG A 39 17.16 -4.82 -20.19
C ARG A 39 16.41 -6.11 -19.86
N ASP A 40 16.78 -7.23 -20.48
CA ASP A 40 16.13 -8.51 -20.24
C ASP A 40 16.35 -8.97 -18.79
N GLU A 41 17.56 -8.79 -18.26
CA GLU A 41 17.88 -9.05 -16.84
C GLU A 41 17.07 -8.16 -15.88
N LEU A 42 16.94 -6.87 -16.17
CA LEU A 42 16.14 -5.93 -15.39
C LEU A 42 14.65 -6.29 -15.44
N ASN A 43 14.14 -6.73 -16.60
CA ASN A 43 12.77 -7.19 -16.74
C ASN A 43 12.51 -8.47 -15.94
N CYS A 44 13.39 -9.47 -16.02
CA CYS A 44 13.30 -10.68 -15.19
C CYS A 44 13.32 -10.34 -13.70
N ARG A 45 14.22 -9.44 -13.27
CA ARG A 45 14.30 -9.03 -11.86
C ARG A 45 13.04 -8.32 -11.39
N MET A 46 12.43 -7.50 -12.24
CA MET A 46 11.16 -6.85 -11.97
C MET A 46 10.03 -7.87 -11.81
N GLU A 47 9.92 -8.84 -12.73
CA GLU A 47 8.92 -9.91 -12.68
C GLU A 47 9.05 -10.77 -11.41
N ASP A 48 10.27 -11.13 -11.03
CA ASP A 48 10.56 -11.87 -9.79
C ASP A 48 10.07 -11.09 -8.55
N ILE A 49 10.34 -9.78 -8.50
CA ILE A 49 9.92 -8.90 -7.41
C ILE A 49 8.40 -8.76 -7.37
N GLU A 50 7.74 -8.63 -8.52
CA GLU A 50 6.27 -8.58 -8.60
C GLU A 50 5.64 -9.90 -8.12
N LEU A 51 6.20 -11.05 -8.51
CA LEU A 51 5.75 -12.36 -8.05
C LEU A 51 5.96 -12.54 -6.54
N GLN A 52 7.14 -12.17 -6.03
CA GLN A 52 7.42 -12.23 -4.60
C GLN A 52 6.51 -11.30 -3.81
N LEU A 53 6.27 -10.08 -4.29
CA LEU A 53 5.34 -9.14 -3.67
C LEU A 53 3.92 -9.72 -3.64
N LYS A 54 3.45 -10.28 -4.75
CA LYS A 54 2.14 -10.94 -4.81
C LYS A 54 2.04 -12.10 -3.82
N ALA A 55 3.08 -12.92 -3.69
CA ALA A 55 3.12 -14.01 -2.71
C ALA A 55 3.14 -13.51 -1.26
N GLU A 56 3.82 -12.40 -0.98
CA GLU A 56 3.84 -11.76 0.34
C GLU A 56 2.48 -11.12 0.70
N LEU A 57 1.78 -10.54 -0.28
CA LEU A 57 0.45 -9.93 -0.11
C LEU A 57 -0.68 -10.97 0.00
N LEU A 58 -0.53 -12.15 -0.59
CA LEU A 58 -1.51 -13.25 -0.47
C LEU A 58 -1.51 -13.92 0.91
N ARG A 59 -0.53 -13.63 1.77
CA ARG A 59 -0.54 -14.16 3.13
C ARG A 59 -1.67 -13.49 3.94
N PRO A 60 -2.32 -14.23 4.86
CA PRO A 60 -3.47 -13.72 5.62
C PRO A 60 -3.15 -12.55 6.56
N LEU A 61 -1.89 -12.18 6.72
CA LEU A 61 -1.47 -11.01 7.48
C LEU A 61 -1.48 -9.83 6.50
N GLY A 62 -2.32 -8.82 6.72
CA GLY A 62 -2.45 -7.62 5.87
C GLY A 62 -1.13 -6.89 5.65
N LYS A 63 -0.30 -7.40 4.75
CA LYS A 63 0.97 -6.84 4.35
C LYS A 63 0.73 -5.79 3.29
N ILE A 64 1.55 -4.74 3.31
CA ILE A 64 1.49 -3.65 2.33
C ILE A 64 2.85 -3.56 1.65
N PRO A 65 2.92 -3.30 0.34
CA PRO A 65 4.19 -3.08 -0.33
C PRO A 65 4.99 -1.95 0.32
N LYS A 66 6.31 -2.12 0.41
CA LYS A 66 7.20 -1.00 0.76
C LYS A 66 7.10 0.07 -0.31
N LYS A 67 6.93 1.33 0.09
CA LYS A 67 6.94 2.47 -0.85
C LYS A 67 8.19 2.53 -1.74
N GLY A 68 9.35 2.11 -1.22
CA GLY A 68 10.59 2.00 -2.00
C GLY A 68 10.50 0.95 -3.12
N VAL A 69 9.81 -0.17 -2.88
CA VAL A 69 9.59 -1.22 -3.88
C VAL A 69 8.60 -0.74 -4.94
N GLU A 70 7.52 -0.05 -4.56
CA GLU A 70 6.56 0.52 -5.51
C GLU A 70 7.21 1.57 -6.43
N ASN A 71 7.99 2.48 -5.86
CA ASN A 71 8.74 3.48 -6.63
C ASN A 71 9.72 2.80 -7.59
N TRP A 72 10.50 1.83 -7.11
CA TRP A 72 11.45 1.10 -7.95
C TRP A 72 10.74 0.37 -9.11
N LEU A 73 9.62 -0.31 -8.86
CA LEU A 73 8.83 -0.97 -9.92
C LEU A 73 8.32 0.01 -10.97
N LYS A 74 7.87 1.20 -10.55
CA LYS A 74 7.42 2.25 -11.45
C LYS A 74 8.57 2.77 -12.33
N ASP A 75 9.69 3.10 -11.71
CA ASP A 75 10.85 3.65 -12.40
C ASP A 75 11.46 2.64 -13.39
N VAL A 76 11.51 1.36 -13.01
CA VAL A 76 12.01 0.29 -13.89
C VAL A 76 11.11 0.07 -15.12
N LYS A 77 9.78 0.13 -14.95
CA LYS A 77 8.84 0.06 -16.08
C LYS A 77 9.06 1.20 -17.07
N GLU A 78 9.35 2.40 -16.59
CA GLU A 78 9.68 3.55 -17.44
C GLU A 78 11.04 3.35 -18.13
N MET A 79 12.05 2.95 -17.38
CA MET A 79 13.39 2.69 -17.89
C MET A 79 13.42 1.63 -19.01
N ILE A 80 12.67 0.53 -18.86
CA ILE A 80 12.54 -0.51 -19.89
C ILE A 80 11.90 0.06 -21.17
N ARG A 81 10.87 0.90 -21.04
CA ARG A 81 10.24 1.57 -22.20
C ARG A 81 11.21 2.50 -22.92
N GLU A 82 11.97 3.29 -22.17
CA GLU A 82 12.99 4.19 -22.73
C GLU A 82 14.10 3.42 -23.45
N ALA A 83 14.56 2.30 -22.87
CA ALA A 83 15.55 1.42 -23.48
C ALA A 83 15.05 0.85 -24.83
N GLN A 84 13.78 0.43 -24.90
CA GLN A 84 13.16 -0.01 -26.16
C GLN A 84 13.10 1.11 -27.20
N VAL A 85 12.83 2.35 -26.80
CA VAL A 85 12.87 3.51 -27.71
C VAL A 85 14.27 3.73 -28.26
N VAL A 86 15.32 3.62 -27.42
CA VAL A 86 16.72 3.72 -27.85
C VAL A 86 17.06 2.58 -28.82
N GLU A 87 16.70 1.34 -28.52
CA GLU A 87 16.91 0.20 -29.41
C GLU A 87 16.25 0.41 -30.78
N ASN A 88 14.99 0.84 -30.79
CA ASN A 88 14.24 1.11 -32.02
C ASN A 88 14.83 2.27 -32.83
N LYS A 89 15.40 3.28 -32.17
CA LYS A 89 16.09 4.39 -32.86
C LYS A 89 17.38 3.91 -33.54
N VAL A 90 18.14 3.03 -32.88
CA VAL A 90 19.38 2.47 -33.42
C VAL A 90 19.12 1.47 -34.55
N SER A 91 18.07 0.64 -34.43
CA SER A 91 17.69 -0.32 -35.48
C SER A 91 17.16 0.35 -36.74
N ASN A 92 16.40 1.44 -36.60
CA ASN A 92 15.83 2.20 -37.71
C ASN A 92 16.81 3.19 -38.37
N GLY A 93 18.07 3.24 -37.93
CA GLY A 93 19.11 4.10 -38.52
C GLY A 93 18.86 5.60 -38.36
N ARG A 94 18.06 6.04 -37.37
CA ARG A 94 17.46 7.38 -37.34
C ARG A 94 18.32 8.49 -36.69
N TYR A 95 19.67 8.41 -36.74
CA TYR A 95 20.60 9.50 -36.37
C TYR A 95 21.97 9.45 -37.08
N LEU A 96 22.63 10.62 -37.15
CA LEU A 96 23.70 11.07 -38.05
C LEU A 96 25.11 10.42 -37.89
N CYS A 97 25.40 9.61 -36.86
CA CYS A 97 26.72 8.96 -36.67
C CYS A 97 26.67 7.72 -35.75
N ARG A 98 27.29 6.58 -36.16
CA ARG A 98 27.38 5.34 -35.35
C ARG A 98 28.03 5.56 -33.98
N ALA A 99 28.96 6.50 -33.85
CA ALA A 99 29.63 6.78 -32.59
C ALA A 99 28.68 7.44 -31.57
N CYS A 100 27.80 8.34 -32.02
CA CYS A 100 26.78 8.95 -31.17
C CYS A 100 25.76 7.91 -30.69
N ASN A 101 25.36 6.99 -31.57
CA ASN A 101 24.50 5.86 -31.19
C ASN A 101 25.19 4.96 -30.17
N GLY A 102 26.49 4.69 -30.33
CA GLY A 102 27.25 3.87 -29.38
C GLY A 102 27.29 4.50 -28.00
N LYS A 103 27.51 5.82 -27.93
CA LYS A 103 27.50 6.56 -26.67
C LYS A 103 26.13 6.54 -25.99
N LEU A 104 25.05 6.78 -26.74
CA LEU A 104 23.68 6.77 -26.21
C LEU A 104 23.30 5.39 -25.63
N VAL A 105 23.64 4.32 -26.33
CA VAL A 105 23.36 2.95 -25.91
C VAL A 105 24.17 2.56 -24.66
N ASP A 106 25.43 2.99 -24.59
CA ASP A 106 26.31 2.77 -23.44
C ASP A 106 25.81 3.51 -22.19
N GLU A 107 25.43 4.78 -22.33
CA GLU A 107 24.84 5.59 -21.26
C GLU A 107 23.57 4.93 -20.72
N LYS A 108 22.66 4.50 -21.62
CA LYS A 108 21.41 3.85 -21.20
C LYS A 108 21.64 2.48 -20.55
N SER A 109 22.64 1.73 -21.02
CA SER A 109 23.05 0.47 -20.39
C SER A 109 23.52 0.69 -18.96
N ARG A 110 24.29 1.75 -18.71
CA ARG A 110 24.78 2.09 -17.37
C ARG A 110 23.65 2.53 -16.45
N GLU A 111 22.71 3.35 -16.92
CA GLU A 111 21.53 3.72 -16.13
C GLU A 111 20.74 2.49 -15.69
N MET A 112 20.47 1.54 -16.60
CA MET A 112 19.78 0.30 -16.24
C MET A 112 20.57 -0.55 -15.24
N GLN A 113 21.90 -0.59 -15.36
CA GLN A 113 22.75 -1.29 -14.41
C GLN A 113 22.63 -0.69 -13.01
N GLU A 114 22.54 0.64 -12.87
CA GLU A 114 22.32 1.28 -11.58
C GLU A 114 20.98 0.87 -10.94
N TYR A 115 19.92 0.65 -11.73
CA TYR A 115 18.64 0.16 -11.23
C TYR A 115 18.71 -1.31 -10.77
N LEU A 116 19.50 -2.15 -11.46
CA LEU A 116 19.79 -3.52 -11.02
C LEU A 116 20.57 -3.53 -9.70
N ASP A 117 21.59 -2.69 -9.58
CA ASP A 117 22.42 -2.61 -8.38
C ASP A 117 21.62 -2.11 -7.15
N LYS A 118 20.63 -1.23 -7.40
CA LYS A 118 19.68 -0.72 -6.40
C LYS A 118 18.43 -1.58 -6.24
N ALA A 119 18.35 -2.74 -6.92
CA ALA A 119 17.16 -3.58 -6.87
C ALA A 119 16.90 -4.07 -5.42
N PRO A 120 15.63 -4.08 -4.98
CA PRO A 120 15.26 -4.67 -3.70
C PRO A 120 15.81 -6.09 -3.57
N LYS A 121 16.50 -6.37 -2.46
CA LYS A 121 17.05 -7.69 -2.17
C LYS A 121 15.93 -8.62 -1.73
N ALA A 122 15.88 -9.82 -2.30
CA ALA A 122 14.86 -10.82 -1.95
C ALA A 122 14.91 -11.24 -0.47
N SER A 123 16.09 -11.13 0.17
CA SER A 123 16.30 -11.43 1.60
C SER A 123 15.72 -10.35 2.54
N GLU A 124 15.56 -9.13 2.07
CA GLU A 124 14.95 -8.02 2.82
C GLU A 124 13.49 -7.92 2.38
N GLY A 125 12.60 -8.72 3.00
CA GLY A 125 11.19 -8.88 2.61
C GLY A 125 10.54 -7.63 1.99
N LEU A 126 9.84 -7.81 0.87
CA LEU A 126 9.41 -6.71 -0.02
C LEU A 126 8.16 -5.99 0.48
N ALA A 127 7.37 -6.66 1.31
CA ALA A 127 6.23 -6.11 1.99
C ALA A 127 6.56 -5.85 3.47
N MET A 128 5.91 -4.85 4.03
CA MET A 128 5.93 -4.59 5.47
C MET A 128 4.66 -5.17 6.06
N ASP A 129 4.70 -5.48 7.35
CA ASP A 129 3.44 -5.68 8.07
C ASP A 129 2.68 -4.35 7.97
N GLY A 130 1.55 -4.39 7.27
CA GLY A 130 0.65 -3.25 7.26
C GLY A 130 0.11 -3.06 8.68
N PRO A 131 -0.44 -1.88 8.99
CA PRO A 131 -1.29 -1.78 10.15
C PRO A 131 -2.36 -2.86 9.98
N SER A 132 -2.39 -3.83 10.90
CA SER A 132 -3.22 -5.03 10.77
C SER A 132 -4.68 -4.62 10.68
N ALA A 133 -5.16 -4.48 9.44
CA ALA A 133 -6.42 -3.80 9.17
C ALA A 133 -7.62 -4.63 9.66
N GLY A 134 -7.42 -5.90 10.02
CA GLY A 134 -8.46 -6.88 10.33
C GLY A 134 -8.41 -8.04 9.34
N LEU A 135 -9.12 -9.14 9.64
CA LEU A 135 -9.28 -10.27 8.73
C LEU A 135 -10.65 -10.19 8.04
N PRO A 136 -10.76 -10.48 6.73
CA PRO A 136 -12.04 -10.49 6.04
C PRO A 136 -13.03 -11.41 6.74
N LEU A 137 -14.28 -10.96 6.87
CA LEU A 137 -15.37 -11.73 7.44
C LEU A 137 -16.08 -12.51 6.34
N GLU A 138 -16.51 -13.74 6.62
CA GLU A 138 -17.36 -14.50 5.71
C GLU A 138 -18.69 -13.75 5.48
N THR A 139 -19.04 -13.57 4.21
CA THR A 139 -20.21 -12.83 3.77
C THR A 139 -20.99 -13.65 2.73
N SER A 140 -22.30 -13.69 2.86
CA SER A 140 -23.22 -14.16 1.81
C SER A 140 -23.45 -13.05 0.79
N GLU A 141 -23.97 -13.39 -0.39
CA GLU A 141 -24.37 -12.40 -1.39
C GLU A 141 -25.39 -11.41 -0.81
N LEU A 142 -25.15 -10.11 -1.01
CA LEU A 142 -26.03 -9.04 -0.53
C LEU A 142 -26.97 -8.64 -1.66
N VAL A 143 -28.25 -9.01 -1.56
CA VAL A 143 -29.26 -8.69 -2.57
C VAL A 143 -30.22 -7.63 -2.01
N GLY A 144 -30.36 -6.50 -2.70
CA GLY A 144 -31.38 -5.49 -2.40
C GLY A 144 -31.02 -4.40 -1.38
N GLU A 145 -29.88 -4.50 -0.69
CA GLU A 145 -29.48 -3.54 0.37
C GLU A 145 -28.35 -2.57 -0.05
N GLU A 146 -28.11 -2.43 -1.36
CA GLU A 146 -26.98 -1.67 -1.90
C GLU A 146 -27.09 -0.16 -1.62
N ALA A 147 -28.30 0.39 -1.57
CA ALA A 147 -28.52 1.80 -1.25
C ALA A 147 -28.07 2.14 0.19
N VAL A 148 -28.47 1.32 1.16
CA VAL A 148 -28.11 1.50 2.59
C VAL A 148 -26.60 1.34 2.77
N ARG A 149 -25.99 0.34 2.11
CA ARG A 149 -24.53 0.17 2.12
C ARG A 149 -23.80 1.41 1.58
N LYS A 150 -24.26 1.98 0.46
CA LYS A 150 -23.69 3.18 -0.14
C LYS A 150 -23.81 4.41 0.77
N GLU A 151 -24.94 4.53 1.48
CA GLU A 151 -25.16 5.61 2.43
C GLU A 151 -24.21 5.52 3.62
N ILE A 152 -24.12 4.34 4.26
CA ILE A 152 -23.17 4.12 5.37
C ILE A 152 -21.73 4.37 4.89
N TRP A 153 -21.39 3.90 3.68
CA TRP A 153 -20.08 4.15 3.08
C TRP A 153 -19.80 5.65 2.89
N ALA A 154 -20.78 6.41 2.37
CA ALA A 154 -20.63 7.85 2.20
C ALA A 154 -20.41 8.56 3.55
N CYS A 155 -21.14 8.18 4.60
CA CYS A 155 -20.95 8.71 5.95
C CYS A 155 -19.55 8.37 6.48
N LEU A 156 -19.09 7.13 6.29
CA LEU A 156 -17.74 6.67 6.63
C LEU A 156 -16.62 7.41 5.88
N MET A 157 -16.94 8.17 4.83
CA MET A 157 -15.98 8.97 4.10
C MET A 157 -16.02 10.47 4.42
N GLN A 158 -17.01 10.96 5.18
CA GLN A 158 -17.11 12.37 5.60
C GLN A 158 -16.26 12.64 6.85
N GLU A 159 -15.32 13.58 6.84
CA GLU A 159 -14.35 13.75 7.94
C GLU A 159 -14.95 14.19 9.28
N GLU A 160 -16.14 14.75 9.24
CA GLU A 160 -16.89 15.30 10.37
C GLU A 160 -17.62 14.22 11.17
N VAL A 161 -17.71 12.99 10.66
CA VAL A 161 -18.52 11.91 11.24
C VAL A 161 -17.67 11.01 12.13
N SER A 162 -17.81 11.18 13.44
CA SER A 162 -17.08 10.37 14.43
C SER A 162 -17.81 9.08 14.80
N LYS A 163 -19.14 9.06 14.76
CA LYS A 163 -19.95 7.89 15.14
C LYS A 163 -21.22 7.74 14.30
N ILE A 164 -21.52 6.50 13.89
CA ILE A 164 -22.68 6.11 13.07
C ILE A 164 -23.48 5.04 13.80
N GLY A 165 -24.79 5.23 13.93
CA GLY A 165 -25.73 4.23 14.42
C GLY A 165 -26.50 3.55 13.29
N VAL A 166 -26.53 2.21 13.27
CA VAL A 166 -27.36 1.42 12.34
C VAL A 166 -28.39 0.63 13.15
N TRP A 167 -29.68 0.88 12.92
CA TRP A 167 -30.79 0.25 13.66
C TRP A 167 -31.87 -0.32 12.72
N GLY A 168 -32.84 -1.03 13.29
CA GLY A 168 -34.01 -1.55 12.58
C GLY A 168 -34.44 -2.92 13.11
N MET A 169 -35.55 -3.46 12.57
CA MET A 169 -36.12 -4.73 13.00
C MET A 169 -35.13 -5.90 12.94
N GLY A 170 -35.36 -6.93 13.77
CA GLY A 170 -34.65 -8.20 13.68
C GLY A 170 -34.76 -8.82 12.28
N GLY A 171 -33.71 -9.52 11.83
CA GLY A 171 -33.72 -10.26 10.56
C GLY A 171 -33.47 -9.46 9.28
N VAL A 172 -33.46 -8.13 9.33
CA VAL A 172 -33.26 -7.24 8.16
C VAL A 172 -31.81 -7.12 7.66
N GLY A 173 -30.98 -8.15 7.82
CA GLY A 173 -29.64 -8.15 7.18
C GLY A 173 -28.59 -7.18 7.75
N LYS A 174 -28.86 -6.39 8.80
CA LYS A 174 -27.93 -5.36 9.31
C LYS A 174 -26.49 -5.87 9.57
N SER A 175 -26.33 -7.03 10.22
CA SER A 175 -24.99 -7.64 10.43
C SER A 175 -24.32 -7.96 9.10
N THR A 176 -25.10 -8.45 8.14
CA THR A 176 -24.61 -8.81 6.80
C THR A 176 -24.10 -7.56 6.07
N ILE A 177 -24.86 -6.46 6.06
CA ILE A 177 -24.40 -5.19 5.49
C ILE A 177 -23.10 -4.73 6.15
N MET A 178 -23.04 -4.74 7.47
CA MET A 178 -21.85 -4.29 8.20
C MET A 178 -20.62 -5.16 7.92
N LYS A 179 -20.77 -6.48 7.75
CA LYS A 179 -19.67 -7.37 7.35
C LYS A 179 -19.16 -7.04 5.95
N HIS A 180 -20.05 -6.73 5.00
CA HIS A 180 -19.66 -6.25 3.67
C HIS A 180 -18.87 -4.94 3.75
N ILE A 181 -19.36 -3.98 4.53
CA ILE A 181 -18.68 -2.69 4.76
C ILE A 181 -17.31 -2.90 5.40
N HIS A 182 -17.21 -3.76 6.42
CA HIS A 182 -15.94 -4.12 7.03
C HIS A 182 -14.94 -4.61 5.96
N ASN A 183 -15.35 -5.55 5.11
CA ASN A 183 -14.50 -6.09 4.05
C ASN A 183 -14.12 -5.06 2.98
N ASP A 184 -14.96 -4.07 2.71
CA ASP A 184 -14.63 -2.95 1.83
C ASP A 184 -13.62 -2.00 2.49
N LEU A 185 -13.81 -1.70 3.78
CA LEU A 185 -12.90 -0.86 4.55
C LEU A 185 -11.49 -1.47 4.63
N LEU A 186 -11.37 -2.80 4.67
CA LEU A 186 -10.07 -3.49 4.59
C LEU A 186 -9.32 -3.25 3.28
N LYS A 187 -10.04 -2.94 2.19
CA LYS A 187 -9.45 -2.67 0.86
C LYS A 187 -9.14 -1.20 0.66
N GLU A 188 -9.67 -0.34 1.54
CA GLU A 188 -9.53 1.11 1.47
C GLU A 188 -8.27 1.56 2.21
N GLN A 189 -7.42 2.35 1.55
CA GLN A 189 -6.14 2.79 2.14
C GLN A 189 -6.31 3.96 3.13
N ARG A 190 -7.52 4.51 3.25
CA ARG A 190 -7.82 5.64 4.13
C ARG A 190 -7.67 5.30 5.61
N PHE A 191 -7.94 4.06 6.01
CA PHE A 191 -7.90 3.63 7.40
C PHE A 191 -6.76 2.65 7.59
N GLU A 192 -5.96 2.89 8.62
CA GLU A 192 -4.88 2.01 9.03
C GLU A 192 -5.42 0.76 9.75
N ARG A 193 -6.54 0.89 10.47
CA ARG A 193 -7.12 -0.22 11.25
C ARG A 193 -8.64 -0.28 11.11
N VAL A 194 -9.19 -1.47 10.91
CA VAL A 194 -10.63 -1.76 10.97
C VAL A 194 -10.85 -2.85 12.03
N VAL A 195 -11.52 -2.50 13.10
CA VAL A 195 -11.72 -3.38 14.25
C VAL A 195 -13.17 -3.81 14.29
N TRP A 196 -13.44 -5.12 14.27
CA TRP A 196 -14.78 -5.67 14.45
C TRP A 196 -14.89 -6.33 15.83
N VAL A 197 -15.89 -5.93 16.61
CA VAL A 197 -16.21 -6.56 17.89
C VAL A 197 -17.71 -6.79 17.99
N THR A 198 -18.10 -8.02 18.36
CA THR A 198 -19.50 -8.35 18.66
C THR A 198 -19.74 -8.21 20.16
N ILE A 199 -20.72 -7.41 20.55
CA ILE A 199 -21.12 -7.21 21.94
C ILE A 199 -22.06 -8.35 22.35
N SER A 200 -21.81 -8.94 23.51
CA SER A 200 -22.74 -9.92 24.08
C SER A 200 -24.01 -9.24 24.59
N LYS A 201 -25.16 -9.92 24.46
CA LYS A 201 -26.45 -9.49 25.04
C LYS A 201 -26.34 -9.04 26.50
N GLU A 202 -25.58 -9.80 27.29
CA GLU A 202 -25.14 -9.39 28.62
C GLU A 202 -23.95 -8.44 28.47
N PHE A 203 -24.23 -7.13 28.57
CA PHE A 203 -23.21 -6.11 28.41
C PHE A 203 -22.16 -6.19 29.53
N ASN A 204 -20.90 -6.37 29.14
CA ASN A 204 -19.76 -6.36 30.04
C ASN A 204 -18.63 -5.51 29.46
N ILE A 205 -18.42 -4.33 30.06
CA ILE A 205 -17.42 -3.36 29.62
C ILE A 205 -15.98 -3.91 29.68
N VAL A 206 -15.66 -4.74 30.67
CA VAL A 206 -14.32 -5.33 30.83
C VAL A 206 -14.03 -6.29 29.68
N LYS A 207 -15.02 -7.12 29.33
CA LYS A 207 -14.95 -8.04 28.20
C LYS A 207 -14.82 -7.26 26.89
N LEU A 208 -15.66 -6.25 26.67
CA LEU A 208 -15.59 -5.40 25.48
C LEU A 208 -14.22 -4.75 25.30
N GLN A 209 -13.67 -4.15 26.35
CA GLN A 209 -12.33 -3.56 26.31
C GLN A 209 -11.24 -4.60 25.99
N ASN A 210 -11.37 -5.82 26.51
CA ASN A 210 -10.45 -6.92 26.19
C ASN A 210 -10.57 -7.36 24.73
N ASP A 211 -11.79 -7.48 24.21
CA ASP A 211 -12.03 -7.89 22.82
C ASP A 211 -11.46 -6.85 21.85
N ILE A 212 -11.65 -5.54 22.12
CA ILE A 212 -11.04 -4.46 21.34
C ILE A 212 -9.51 -4.50 21.45
N ALA A 213 -8.95 -4.64 22.66
CA ALA A 213 -7.51 -4.72 22.85
C ALA A 213 -6.89 -5.91 22.10
N SER A 214 -7.56 -7.06 22.16
CA SER A 214 -7.13 -8.28 21.46
C SER A 214 -7.16 -8.08 19.94
N ALA A 215 -8.20 -7.44 19.40
CA ALA A 215 -8.30 -7.12 17.98
C ALA A 215 -7.21 -6.11 17.52
N LEU A 216 -6.73 -5.26 18.42
CA LEU A 216 -5.57 -4.39 18.21
C LEU A 216 -4.21 -5.08 18.46
N ASN A 217 -4.20 -6.40 18.65
CA ASN A 217 -3.02 -7.20 18.99
C ASN A 217 -2.32 -6.80 20.30
N GLY A 218 -3.06 -6.22 21.25
CA GLY A 218 -2.59 -5.90 22.59
C GLY A 218 -3.30 -6.69 23.68
N LYS A 219 -2.95 -6.39 24.92
CA LYS A 219 -3.56 -6.98 26.12
C LYS A 219 -3.66 -5.91 27.20
N ILE A 220 -4.76 -5.96 27.96
CA ILE A 220 -4.95 -5.14 29.15
C ILE A 220 -4.67 -6.03 30.36
N PRO A 221 -3.86 -5.60 31.35
CA PRO A 221 -3.62 -6.38 32.56
C PRO A 221 -4.93 -6.71 33.30
N GLU A 222 -5.04 -7.92 33.85
CA GLU A 222 -6.27 -8.39 34.50
C GLU A 222 -6.57 -7.59 35.78
N GLU A 223 -5.53 -7.16 36.49
CA GLU A 223 -5.60 -6.37 37.71
C GLU A 223 -5.94 -4.88 37.48
N ALA A 224 -6.02 -4.43 36.22
CA ALA A 224 -6.31 -3.05 35.90
C ALA A 224 -7.76 -2.68 36.26
N ASN A 225 -7.93 -1.64 37.06
CA ASN A 225 -9.25 -1.07 37.36
C ASN A 225 -9.85 -0.36 36.12
N LYS A 226 -11.17 -0.09 36.14
CA LYS A 226 -11.92 0.49 35.02
C LYS A 226 -11.22 1.71 34.38
N VAL A 227 -10.72 2.65 35.19
CA VAL A 227 -10.05 3.87 34.73
C VAL A 227 -8.75 3.54 33.99
N ARG A 228 -7.91 2.66 34.58
CA ARG A 228 -6.65 2.24 33.98
C ARG A 228 -6.88 1.47 32.67
N ARG A 229 -7.92 0.64 32.60
CA ARG A 229 -8.29 -0.09 31.38
C ARG A 229 -8.66 0.85 30.25
N ALA A 230 -9.52 1.84 30.53
CA ALA A 230 -9.91 2.85 29.56
C ALA A 230 -8.70 3.64 29.05
N ALA A 231 -7.81 4.07 29.95
CA ALA A 231 -6.58 4.78 29.58
C ALA A 231 -5.64 3.96 28.69
N ILE A 232 -5.45 2.67 29.00
CA ILE A 232 -4.64 1.76 28.17
C ILE A 232 -5.27 1.62 26.78
N LEU A 233 -6.60 1.41 26.71
CA LEU A 233 -7.28 1.27 25.44
C LEU A 233 -7.24 2.55 24.60
N SER A 234 -7.35 3.72 25.26
CA SER A 234 -7.15 5.05 24.64
C SER A 234 -5.82 5.13 23.91
N GLU A 235 -4.75 4.74 24.59
CA GLU A 235 -3.39 4.80 24.06
C GLU A 235 -3.21 3.81 22.91
N MET A 236 -3.79 2.61 23.01
CA MET A 236 -3.79 1.63 21.93
C MET A 236 -4.51 2.16 20.67
N LEU A 237 -5.67 2.78 20.83
CA LEU A 237 -6.45 3.37 19.72
C LEU A 237 -5.72 4.58 19.10
N LYS A 238 -5.03 5.39 19.90
CA LYS A 238 -4.19 6.48 19.38
C LYS A 238 -3.02 5.97 18.54
N ARG A 239 -2.34 4.91 19.02
CA ARG A 239 -1.23 4.27 18.30
C ARG A 239 -1.67 3.52 17.05
N ALA A 240 -2.94 3.10 17.00
CA ALA A 240 -3.54 2.45 15.84
C ALA A 240 -3.73 3.39 14.63
N GLY A 241 -3.45 4.69 14.78
CA GLY A 241 -3.59 5.67 13.70
C GLY A 241 -5.04 5.91 13.34
N LYS A 242 -5.30 6.22 12.06
CA LYS A 242 -6.68 6.45 11.57
C LYS A 242 -7.44 5.12 11.50
N HIS A 243 -8.46 4.94 12.32
CA HIS A 243 -9.12 3.65 12.49
C HIS A 243 -10.65 3.71 12.43
N VAL A 244 -11.27 2.56 12.17
CA VAL A 244 -12.72 2.32 12.29
C VAL A 244 -12.94 1.21 13.31
N LEU A 245 -13.81 1.43 14.29
CA LEU A 245 -14.28 0.44 15.25
C LEU A 245 -15.75 0.12 14.97
N ILE A 246 -16.04 -1.12 14.61
CA ILE A 246 -17.38 -1.65 14.37
C ILE A 246 -17.81 -2.48 15.58
N LEU A 247 -18.89 -2.05 16.22
CA LEU A 247 -19.56 -2.73 17.34
C LEU A 247 -20.86 -3.38 16.83
N ASP A 248 -20.86 -4.70 16.70
CA ASP A 248 -22.04 -5.48 16.30
C ASP A 248 -22.85 -5.93 17.50
N ASP A 249 -24.15 -6.12 17.28
CA ASP A 249 -25.12 -6.64 18.24
C ASP A 249 -25.21 -5.83 19.56
N VAL A 250 -25.38 -4.52 19.43
CA VAL A 250 -25.44 -3.60 20.57
C VAL A 250 -26.87 -3.51 21.12
N TRP A 251 -27.11 -4.06 22.30
CA TRP A 251 -28.46 -4.11 22.93
C TRP A 251 -28.70 -3.02 23.99
N THR A 252 -27.63 -2.40 24.48
CA THR A 252 -27.67 -1.36 25.51
C THR A 252 -26.93 -0.14 25.02
N GLU A 253 -27.21 1.01 25.61
CA GLU A 253 -26.42 2.19 25.33
C GLU A 253 -24.96 1.98 25.78
N VAL A 254 -24.02 2.25 24.88
CA VAL A 254 -22.59 2.08 25.12
C VAL A 254 -21.94 3.45 25.09
N SER A 255 -21.45 3.89 26.24
CA SER A 255 -20.64 5.10 26.34
C SER A 255 -19.23 4.82 25.85
N PHE A 256 -18.79 5.56 24.83
CA PHE A 256 -17.41 5.44 24.33
C PHE A 256 -16.38 6.00 25.32
N GLU A 257 -16.80 6.94 26.17
CA GLU A 257 -16.01 7.43 27.28
C GLU A 257 -15.72 6.29 28.28
N GLU A 258 -16.70 5.43 28.56
CA GLU A 258 -16.49 4.27 29.43
C GLU A 258 -15.60 3.19 28.77
N ILE A 259 -15.64 3.07 27.44
CA ILE A 259 -14.78 2.14 26.70
C ILE A 259 -13.33 2.61 26.70
N SER A 260 -13.09 3.84 26.25
CA SER A 260 -11.76 4.31 25.84
C SER A 260 -11.25 5.50 26.64
N GLY A 261 -12.06 6.08 27.53
CA GLY A 261 -11.73 7.30 28.26
C GLY A 261 -11.60 8.54 27.37
N ILE A 262 -11.95 8.43 26.07
CA ILE A 262 -11.94 9.53 25.11
C ILE A 262 -13.36 10.09 25.02
N PHE A 263 -13.47 11.42 25.13
CA PHE A 263 -14.67 12.15 24.74
C PHE A 263 -14.79 12.08 23.22
N CYS A 264 -15.76 11.31 22.74
CA CYS A 264 -16.26 11.47 21.38
C CYS A 264 -17.48 12.38 21.49
N ASP A 265 -17.23 13.68 21.38
CA ASP A 265 -18.30 14.61 21.09
C ASP A 265 -18.76 14.35 19.64
N ASP A 266 -20.08 14.37 19.46
CA ASP A 266 -20.83 14.17 18.22
C ASP A 266 -21.03 12.71 17.77
N VAL A 267 -22.14 12.12 18.24
CA VAL A 267 -22.83 11.08 17.45
C VAL A 267 -23.43 11.79 16.26
N GLU A 268 -22.99 11.49 15.04
CA GLU A 268 -23.75 11.91 13.87
C GLU A 268 -24.96 10.95 13.76
N GLU A 269 -25.97 11.21 14.59
CA GLU A 269 -27.33 11.13 14.10
C GLU A 269 -27.48 12.31 13.16
N LYS A 270 -27.73 12.09 11.86
CA LYS A 270 -28.19 13.20 11.02
C LYS A 270 -29.41 13.81 11.72
N ASP A 271 -29.44 15.12 12.03
CA ASP A 271 -29.04 16.26 11.17
C ASP A 271 -27.98 17.27 11.74
N LYS A 272 -27.11 17.74 10.82
CA LYS A 272 -26.08 18.83 10.75
C LYS A 272 -25.51 19.52 12.02
N SER A 273 -24.19 19.42 12.26
CA SER A 273 -23.15 20.42 11.84
C SER A 273 -21.81 20.33 12.63
N GLY A 274 -20.73 19.87 11.97
CA GLY A 274 -19.38 20.48 11.91
C GLY A 274 -18.35 20.39 13.07
N GLY A 275 -17.17 19.80 12.78
CA GLY A 275 -15.86 20.30 13.25
C GLY A 275 -14.85 19.26 13.80
N GLY A 276 -13.92 18.77 12.97
CA GLY A 276 -13.00 17.68 13.32
C GLY A 276 -11.70 18.00 14.10
N LYS A 277 -11.21 16.97 14.82
CA LYS A 277 -9.79 16.66 15.13
C LYS A 277 -9.58 15.18 14.87
N GLY A 278 -8.35 14.77 14.51
CA GLY A 278 -8.00 13.39 14.13
C GLY A 278 -8.75 12.32 14.92
N GLY A 279 -9.73 11.72 14.26
CA GLY A 279 -10.77 10.90 14.89
C GLY A 279 -10.77 9.47 14.36
N GLY A 280 -10.87 8.52 15.27
CA GLY A 280 -11.36 7.19 14.95
C GLY A 280 -12.86 7.26 14.68
N ARG A 281 -13.37 6.40 13.79
CA ARG A 281 -14.82 6.28 13.54
C ARG A 281 -15.39 5.11 14.30
N ILE A 282 -16.54 5.30 14.93
CA ILE A 282 -17.25 4.24 15.65
C ILE A 282 -18.54 3.94 14.89
N VAL A 283 -18.69 2.72 14.40
CA VAL A 283 -19.97 2.26 13.84
C VAL A 283 -20.58 1.29 14.84
N GLN A 284 -21.78 1.61 15.32
CA GLN A 284 -22.51 0.73 16.22
C GLN A 284 -23.80 0.27 15.57
N LYS A 285 -24.11 -1.02 15.69
CA LYS A 285 -25.36 -1.59 15.20
C LYS A 285 -26.27 -1.94 16.37
N ARG A 286 -27.37 -1.19 16.56
CA ARG A 286 -28.32 -1.43 17.66
C ARG A 286 -29.30 -2.57 17.32
N GLY A 287 -29.49 -3.48 18.27
CA GLY A 287 -30.57 -4.48 18.27
C GLY A 287 -31.78 -3.96 19.04
N GLU A 288 -32.98 -4.09 18.49
CA GLU A 288 -34.23 -3.74 19.18
C GLU A 288 -34.61 -4.82 20.17
N LYS A 289 -35.02 -4.44 21.39
CA LYS A 289 -35.65 -5.35 22.36
C LYS A 289 -37.08 -5.65 21.89
N GLU A 290 -37.37 -6.91 21.63
CA GLU A 290 -38.75 -7.43 21.60
C GLU A 290 -39.36 -7.44 23.00
#